data_AF-A0A4Q5SQH6-F1
#
_entry.id   AF-A0A4Q5SQH6-F1
#
_cell.length_a   1.000
_cell.length_b   1.000
_cell.length_c   1.000
_cell.angle_alpha   90.00
_cell.angle_beta   90.00
_cell.angle_gamma   90.00
#
_symmetry.space_group_name_H-M   'P 1'
#
loop_
_entity.id
_entity.type
_entity.pdbx_description
1 polymer ?
#
loop_
_entity_poly.entity_id
_entity_poly.type
_entity_poly.pdbx_seq_one_letter_code
_entity_poly.pdbx_strand_id
1 'polypeptide(L)'
;MSLAISFQSEILKTKRTAAFWLSILGAAFIPAIYFLVYVLKPEKIIAKLQMGAWALHFLQGWQALSSFLFPMYVILICALVPQLEFRNNTWKQVWASPQTTRSVFFAKFLSIQAMILLFFVSYNLFMILVAVLANTIHSGFPFFDQPLDWKALLRLSFKTYISVLSISSIQYWLSLRFKSFVAPVGLGLALLIGGIIANGFGWEHTDKIPYAYPTLTLIGMMRDAKTLMLPHEWYALGYTAFFLALGWLDLHFRKERG
;
A
#
# COMPACT_ATOMS: atom_id res chain seq x y z
N MET A 1 19.64 5.68 -22.47
CA MET A 1 19.86 5.72 -21.01
C MET A 1 19.19 4.51 -20.37
N SER A 2 19.80 3.86 -19.38
CA SER A 2 19.24 2.62 -18.80
C SER A 2 18.06 2.90 -17.85
N LEU A 3 17.17 1.92 -17.69
CA LEU A 3 16.04 1.97 -16.74
C LEU A 3 16.51 2.33 -15.32
N ALA A 4 17.65 1.77 -14.90
CA ALA A 4 18.21 1.98 -13.57
C ALA A 4 18.52 3.46 -13.29
N ILE A 5 19.08 4.19 -14.26
CA ILE A 5 19.40 5.62 -14.09
C ILE A 5 18.09 6.44 -14.05
N SER A 6 17.11 6.08 -14.89
CA SER A 6 15.79 6.73 -14.86
C SER A 6 15.11 6.53 -13.50
N PHE A 7 15.19 5.33 -12.94
CA PHE A 7 14.64 5.01 -11.62
C PHE A 7 15.34 5.78 -10.49
N GLN A 8 16.67 5.87 -10.51
CA GLN A 8 17.42 6.67 -9.54
C GLN A 8 17.01 8.15 -9.58
N SER A 9 16.83 8.71 -10.78
CA SER A 9 16.34 10.08 -10.95
C SER A 9 14.95 10.26 -10.33
N GLU A 10 14.03 9.32 -10.55
CA GLU A 10 12.68 9.36 -9.97
C GLU A 10 12.69 9.24 -8.44
N ILE A 11 13.56 8.41 -7.85
CA ILE A 11 13.73 8.34 -6.39
C ILE A 11 14.25 9.67 -5.81
N LEU A 12 15.20 10.31 -6.48
CA LEU A 12 15.74 11.59 -6.00
C LEU A 12 14.65 12.67 -5.96
N LYS A 13 13.71 12.65 -6.92
CA LYS A 13 12.57 13.56 -6.94
C LYS A 13 11.62 13.35 -5.76
N THR A 14 11.46 12.11 -5.26
CA THR A 14 10.49 11.82 -4.19
C THR A 14 11.03 12.09 -2.78
N LYS A 15 12.36 11.99 -2.56
CA LYS A 15 13.00 12.07 -1.22
C LYS A 15 12.64 13.28 -0.35
N ARG A 16 12.33 14.44 -0.94
CA ARG A 16 12.00 15.68 -0.20
C ARG A 16 10.58 16.17 -0.46
N THR A 17 9.69 15.26 -0.85
CA THR A 17 8.31 15.60 -1.20
C THR A 17 7.33 15.09 -0.16
N ALA A 18 6.10 15.59 -0.22
CA ALA A 18 4.99 15.08 0.57
C ALA A 18 4.80 13.57 0.43
N ALA A 19 5.16 12.98 -0.71
CA ALA A 19 5.09 11.53 -0.95
C ALA A 19 5.95 10.72 0.04
N PHE A 20 7.19 11.16 0.31
CA PHE A 20 8.07 10.49 1.26
C PHE A 20 7.55 10.60 2.70
N TRP A 21 7.18 11.81 3.12
CA TRP A 21 6.64 12.02 4.48
C TRP A 21 5.30 11.33 4.70
N LEU A 22 4.43 11.28 3.69
CA LEU A 22 3.18 10.53 3.73
C LEU A 22 3.45 9.03 3.93
N SER A 23 4.50 8.48 3.31
CA SER A 23 4.88 7.07 3.48
C SER A 23 5.24 6.74 4.93
N ILE A 24 6.03 7.60 5.58
CA ILE A 24 6.49 7.38 6.96
C ILE A 24 5.39 7.69 7.97
N LEU A 25 4.77 8.88 7.87
CA LEU A 25 3.73 9.32 8.81
C LEU A 25 2.44 8.49 8.68
N GLY A 26 2.06 8.14 7.45
CA GLY A 26 0.92 7.26 7.20
C GLY A 26 1.16 5.87 7.80
N ALA A 27 2.36 5.33 7.67
CA ALA A 27 2.72 4.04 8.27
C ALA A 27 2.71 4.07 9.80
N ALA A 28 3.05 5.21 10.41
CA ALA A 28 3.05 5.40 11.86
C ALA A 28 1.65 5.62 12.45
N PHE A 29 0.64 5.97 11.64
CA PHE A 29 -0.67 6.39 12.11
C PHE A 29 -1.38 5.33 12.97
N ILE A 30 -1.55 4.11 12.47
CA ILE A 30 -2.18 3.01 13.22
C ILE A 30 -1.30 2.61 14.42
N PRO A 31 0.01 2.32 14.27
CA PRO A 31 0.87 1.99 15.41
C PRO A 31 0.82 3.04 16.54
N ALA A 32 0.80 4.33 16.22
CA ALA A 32 0.70 5.40 17.20
C ALA A 32 -0.61 5.33 18.02
N ILE A 33 -1.74 5.02 17.37
CA ILE A 33 -3.02 4.80 18.07
C ILE A 33 -2.92 3.59 19.01
N TYR A 34 -2.33 2.48 18.55
CA TYR A 34 -2.14 1.30 19.40
C TYR A 34 -1.24 1.59 20.59
N PHE A 35 -0.17 2.35 20.40
CA PHE A 35 0.71 2.79 21.48
C PHE A 35 -0.06 3.58 22.54
N LEU A 36 -0.86 4.57 22.12
CA LEU A 36 -1.70 5.35 23.04
C LEU A 36 -2.69 4.45 23.79
N VAL A 37 -3.32 3.49 23.11
CA VAL A 37 -4.26 2.55 23.76
C VAL A 37 -3.55 1.67 24.78
N TYR A 38 -2.35 1.19 24.48
CA TYR A 38 -1.58 0.32 25.38
C TYR A 38 -1.09 1.05 26.62
N VAL A 39 -0.71 2.33 26.49
CA VAL A 39 -0.29 3.17 27.63
C VAL A 39 -1.47 3.67 28.45
N LEU A 40 -2.58 4.08 27.82
CA LEU A 40 -3.72 4.68 28.54
C LEU A 40 -4.67 3.65 29.15
N LYS A 41 -4.72 2.41 28.64
CA LYS A 41 -5.64 1.36 29.11
C LYS A 41 -4.97 -0.03 29.21
N PRO A 42 -3.85 -0.17 29.94
CA PRO A 42 -3.06 -1.41 29.94
C PRO A 42 -3.85 -2.61 30.46
N GLU A 43 -4.54 -2.51 31.60
CA GLU A 43 -5.21 -3.64 32.26
C GLU A 43 -6.22 -4.37 31.37
N LYS A 44 -7.08 -3.61 30.68
CA LYS A 44 -8.12 -4.16 29.78
C LYS A 44 -7.52 -4.88 28.57
N ILE A 45 -6.35 -4.42 28.12
CA ILE A 45 -5.70 -4.95 26.92
C ILE A 45 -4.84 -6.16 27.28
N ILE A 46 -4.10 -6.10 28.39
CA ILE A 46 -3.30 -7.22 28.91
C ILE A 46 -4.16 -8.48 29.04
N ALA A 47 -5.34 -8.36 29.64
CA ALA A 47 -6.28 -9.49 29.77
C ALA A 47 -6.68 -10.10 28.42
N LYS A 48 -6.82 -9.27 27.37
CA LYS A 48 -7.18 -9.74 26.01
C LYS A 48 -6.02 -10.40 25.28
N LEU A 49 -4.77 -9.99 25.56
CA LEU A 49 -3.58 -10.46 24.85
C LEU A 49 -3.03 -11.79 25.38
N GLN A 50 -3.52 -12.30 26.52
CA GLN A 50 -3.03 -13.54 27.14
C GLN A 50 -3.07 -14.76 26.21
N MET A 51 -4.09 -14.86 25.34
CA MET A 51 -4.26 -16.01 24.43
C MET A 51 -3.41 -15.95 23.15
N GLY A 52 -2.75 -14.82 22.86
CA GLY A 52 -2.01 -14.65 21.61
C GLY A 52 -1.69 -13.20 21.30
N ALA A 53 -0.70 -12.64 21.98
CA ALA A 53 -0.36 -11.23 21.98
C ALA A 53 -0.04 -10.73 20.57
N TRP A 54 0.92 -11.40 19.90
CA TRP A 54 1.36 -11.03 18.56
C TRP A 54 0.27 -11.22 17.52
N ALA A 55 -0.43 -12.37 17.56
CA ALA A 55 -1.49 -12.68 16.59
C ALA A 55 -2.63 -11.65 16.66
N LEU A 56 -3.11 -11.32 17.86
CA LEU A 56 -4.17 -10.33 18.05
C LEU A 56 -3.71 -8.91 17.71
N HIS A 57 -2.52 -8.52 18.15
CA HIS A 57 -1.93 -7.21 17.86
C HIS A 57 -1.83 -6.96 16.35
N PHE A 58 -1.24 -7.90 15.62
CA PHE A 58 -1.13 -7.79 14.17
C PHE A 58 -2.50 -7.93 13.50
N LEU A 59 -3.35 -8.87 13.90
CA LEU A 59 -4.66 -9.03 13.25
C LEU A 59 -5.48 -7.74 13.29
N GLN A 60 -5.60 -7.12 14.46
CA GLN A 60 -6.38 -5.90 14.62
C GLN A 60 -5.74 -4.70 13.90
N GLY A 61 -4.41 -4.58 13.94
CA GLY A 61 -3.70 -3.53 13.19
C GLY A 61 -3.86 -3.70 11.67
N TRP A 62 -3.67 -4.92 11.17
CA TRP A 62 -3.78 -5.24 9.75
C TRP A 62 -5.21 -5.16 9.23
N GLN A 63 -6.22 -5.34 10.07
CA GLN A 63 -7.62 -5.15 9.69
C GLN A 63 -7.90 -3.70 9.27
N ALA A 64 -7.51 -2.73 10.11
CA ALA A 64 -7.64 -1.31 9.77
C ALA A 64 -6.73 -0.92 8.59
N LEU A 65 -5.53 -1.51 8.51
CA LEU A 65 -4.60 -1.26 7.41
C LEU A 65 -5.16 -1.73 6.06
N SER A 66 -5.56 -2.99 5.98
CA SER A 66 -5.92 -3.65 4.72
C SER A 66 -7.27 -3.17 4.19
N SER A 67 -8.21 -2.85 5.09
CA SER A 67 -9.54 -2.39 4.69
C SER A 67 -9.55 -0.99 4.09
N PHE A 68 -8.73 -0.07 4.59
CA PHE A 68 -8.82 1.32 4.21
C PHE A 68 -7.47 2.01 4.05
N LEU A 69 -6.64 2.03 5.10
CA LEU A 69 -5.47 2.92 5.14
C LEU A 69 -4.47 2.60 4.02
N PHE A 70 -4.21 1.33 3.74
CA PHE A 70 -3.22 0.94 2.74
C PHE A 70 -3.72 1.16 1.30
N PRO A 71 -4.93 0.72 0.90
CA PRO A 71 -5.51 1.12 -0.37
C PRO A 71 -5.57 2.64 -0.56
N MET A 72 -5.97 3.39 0.47
CA MET A 72 -6.04 4.85 0.42
C MET A 72 -4.65 5.48 0.22
N TYR A 73 -3.65 5.01 0.96
CA TYR A 73 -2.27 5.44 0.78
C TYR A 73 -1.78 5.18 -0.66
N VAL A 74 -2.13 4.02 -1.24
CA VAL A 74 -1.74 3.67 -2.61
C VAL A 74 -2.41 4.60 -3.64
N ILE A 75 -3.67 4.95 -3.44
CA ILE A 75 -4.37 5.96 -4.26
C ILE A 75 -3.64 7.30 -4.19
N LEU A 76 -3.31 7.76 -2.98
CA LEU A 76 -2.64 9.04 -2.76
C LEU A 76 -1.24 9.08 -3.38
N ILE A 77 -0.42 8.04 -3.18
CA ILE A 77 0.95 8.02 -3.70
C ILE A 77 0.98 7.94 -5.23
N CYS A 78 0.06 7.17 -5.83
CA CYS A 78 -0.09 7.07 -7.27
C CYS A 78 -0.51 8.40 -7.90
N ALA A 79 -1.32 9.20 -7.19
CA ALA A 79 -1.68 10.55 -7.61
C ALA A 79 -0.55 11.56 -7.38
N LEU A 80 0.13 11.52 -6.23
CA LEU A 80 1.17 12.48 -5.87
C LEU A 80 2.38 12.43 -6.79
N VAL A 81 2.87 11.24 -7.14
CA VAL A 81 4.14 11.09 -7.88
C VAL A 81 4.07 11.69 -9.30
N PRO A 82 3.05 11.39 -10.14
CA PRO A 82 2.84 12.10 -11.40
C PRO A 82 2.51 13.58 -11.22
N GLN A 83 1.82 13.95 -10.14
CA GLN A 83 1.45 15.35 -9.87
C GLN A 83 2.68 16.25 -9.66
N LEU A 84 3.81 15.72 -9.19
CA LEU A 84 5.06 16.47 -9.11
C LEU A 84 5.45 17.07 -10.48
N GLU A 85 5.21 16.34 -11.56
CA GLU A 85 5.54 16.77 -12.91
C GLU A 85 4.51 17.77 -13.46
N PHE A 86 3.22 17.54 -13.18
CA PHE A 86 2.15 18.45 -13.59
C PHE A 86 2.22 19.80 -12.86
N ARG A 87 2.51 19.81 -11.56
CA ARG A 87 2.61 21.04 -10.77
C ARG A 87 3.83 21.88 -11.13
N ASN A 88 4.94 21.24 -11.46
CA ASN A 88 6.18 21.94 -11.77
C ASN A 88 6.38 22.18 -13.28
N ASN A 89 5.41 21.80 -14.12
CA ASN A 89 5.50 21.86 -15.60
C ASN A 89 6.75 21.17 -16.18
N THR A 90 7.27 20.14 -15.48
CA THR A 90 8.53 19.47 -15.82
C THR A 90 8.38 18.32 -16.82
N TRP A 91 7.15 17.98 -17.23
CA TRP A 91 6.92 16.97 -18.27
C TRP A 91 7.67 17.26 -19.57
N LYS A 92 7.78 18.54 -19.99
CA LYS A 92 8.56 18.93 -21.18
C LYS A 92 10.04 18.59 -21.02
N GLN A 93 10.60 18.81 -19.83
CA GLN A 93 12.00 18.48 -19.52
C GLN A 93 12.22 16.95 -19.49
N VAL A 94 11.25 16.19 -18.96
CA VAL A 94 11.29 14.72 -18.99
C VAL A 94 11.32 14.21 -20.43
N TRP A 95 10.49 14.77 -21.31
CA TRP A 95 10.44 14.36 -22.73
C TRP A 95 11.62 14.86 -23.57
N ALA A 96 12.25 15.96 -23.18
CA ALA A 96 13.48 16.44 -23.81
C ALA A 96 14.72 15.62 -23.40
N SER A 97 14.64 14.84 -22.30
CA SER A 97 15.73 13.98 -21.86
C SER A 97 15.93 12.78 -22.82
N PRO A 98 17.15 12.23 -22.97
CA PRO A 98 17.45 11.09 -23.84
C PRO A 98 16.97 9.75 -23.25
N GLN A 99 15.75 9.75 -22.71
CA GLN A 99 15.06 8.61 -22.09
C GLN A 99 13.94 8.13 -23.01
N THR A 100 13.79 6.81 -23.14
CA THR A 100 12.67 6.26 -23.89
C THR A 100 11.37 6.38 -23.07
N THR A 101 10.22 6.50 -23.74
CA THR A 101 8.91 6.54 -23.07
C THR A 101 8.66 5.33 -22.18
N ARG A 102 9.14 4.15 -22.58
CA ARG A 102 9.12 2.94 -21.75
C ARG A 102 9.92 3.12 -20.46
N SER A 103 11.15 3.64 -20.56
CA SER A 103 12.02 3.87 -19.41
C SER A 103 11.35 4.82 -18.40
N VAL A 104 10.83 5.95 -18.87
CA VAL A 104 10.14 6.94 -18.01
C VAL A 104 8.91 6.34 -17.32
N PHE A 105 8.07 5.62 -18.07
CA PHE A 105 6.86 4.99 -17.54
C PHE A 105 7.19 3.98 -16.43
N PHE A 106 8.04 2.99 -16.73
CA PHE A 106 8.37 1.95 -15.76
C PHE A 106 9.20 2.48 -14.60
N ALA A 107 10.09 3.45 -14.81
CA ALA A 107 10.84 4.08 -13.73
C ALA A 107 9.92 4.79 -12.72
N LYS A 108 8.89 5.49 -13.20
CA LYS A 108 7.95 6.19 -12.33
C LYS A 108 7.03 5.21 -11.58
N PHE A 109 6.56 4.16 -12.26
CA PHE A 109 5.84 3.07 -11.59
C PHE A 109 6.70 2.38 -10.52
N LEU A 110 7.96 2.05 -10.83
CA LEU A 110 8.88 1.46 -9.85
C LEU A 110 9.16 2.40 -8.67
N SER A 111 9.25 3.71 -8.90
CA SER A 111 9.39 4.70 -7.81
C SER A 111 8.17 4.67 -6.87
N ILE A 112 6.96 4.57 -7.43
CA ILE A 112 5.73 4.35 -6.65
C ILE A 112 5.82 3.04 -5.87
N GLN A 113 6.26 1.93 -6.49
CA GLN A 113 6.42 0.65 -5.79
C GLN A 113 7.44 0.73 -4.64
N ALA A 114 8.54 1.46 -4.83
CA ALA A 114 9.53 1.68 -3.77
C ALA A 114 8.92 2.45 -2.59
N MET A 115 8.07 3.45 -2.83
CA MET A 115 7.34 4.16 -1.77
C MET A 115 6.29 3.26 -1.09
N ILE A 116 5.61 2.38 -1.84
CA ILE A 116 4.69 1.39 -1.28
C ILE A 116 5.42 0.42 -0.35
N LEU A 117 6.56 -0.11 -0.79
CA LEU A 117 7.39 -0.98 0.03
C LEU A 117 7.95 -0.26 1.26
N LEU A 118 8.36 1.01 1.13
CA LEU A 118 8.80 1.82 2.26
C LEU A 118 7.70 1.95 3.33
N PHE A 119 6.50 2.39 2.94
CA PHE A 119 5.36 2.49 3.85
C PHE A 119 5.10 1.15 4.55
N PHE A 120 5.15 0.06 3.79
CA PHE A 120 4.80 -1.26 4.29
C PHE A 120 5.83 -1.83 5.28
N VAL A 121 7.12 -1.67 4.98
CA VAL A 121 8.20 -2.06 5.88
C VAL A 121 8.19 -1.18 7.13
N SER A 122 8.01 0.13 6.97
CA SER A 122 7.88 1.05 8.11
C SER A 122 6.68 0.70 9.00
N TYR A 123 5.53 0.35 8.42
CA TYR A 123 4.34 -0.04 9.19
C TYR A 123 4.61 -1.26 10.06
N ASN A 124 5.18 -2.32 9.48
CA ASN A 124 5.49 -3.54 10.23
C ASN A 124 6.54 -3.28 11.32
N LEU A 125 7.56 -2.49 11.02
CA LEU A 125 8.58 -2.09 11.99
C LEU A 125 7.96 -1.31 13.16
N PHE A 126 7.08 -0.34 12.87
CA PHE A 126 6.41 0.45 13.90
C PHE A 126 5.44 -0.38 14.74
N MET A 127 4.71 -1.34 14.15
CA MET A 127 3.88 -2.27 14.92
C MET A 127 4.72 -3.08 15.92
N ILE A 128 5.85 -3.65 15.48
CA ILE A 128 6.76 -4.39 16.37
C ILE A 128 7.31 -3.46 17.46
N LEU A 129 7.75 -2.25 17.08
CA LEU A 129 8.28 -1.27 18.02
C LEU A 129 7.27 -0.92 19.11
N VAL A 130 6.00 -0.73 18.75
CA VAL A 130 4.93 -0.41 19.71
C VAL A 130 4.68 -1.57 20.68
N ALA A 131 4.66 -2.81 20.20
CA ALA A 131 4.51 -3.98 21.06
C ALA A 131 5.68 -4.13 22.06
N VAL A 132 6.91 -3.93 21.58
CA VAL A 132 8.12 -3.96 22.42
C VAL A 132 8.07 -2.82 23.45
N LEU A 133 7.82 -1.58 23.02
CA LEU A 133 7.74 -0.42 23.92
C LEU A 133 6.64 -0.58 24.98
N ALA A 134 5.47 -1.08 24.59
CA ALA A 134 4.38 -1.32 25.52
C ALA A 134 4.77 -2.31 26.62
N ASN A 135 5.47 -3.39 26.27
CA ASN A 135 5.95 -4.35 27.26
C ASN A 135 7.06 -3.78 28.15
N THR A 136 7.93 -2.92 27.62
CA THR A 136 8.94 -2.24 28.44
C THR A 136 8.34 -1.24 29.43
N ILE A 137 7.25 -0.57 29.08
CA ILE A 137 6.55 0.39 29.95
C ILE A 137 5.70 -0.34 30.99
N HIS A 138 5.01 -1.40 30.56
CA HIS A 138 4.17 -2.23 31.42
C HIS A 138 4.57 -3.70 31.26
N SER A 139 5.34 -4.21 32.21
CA SER A 139 5.83 -5.60 32.21
C SER A 139 4.73 -6.68 32.28
N GLY A 140 3.47 -6.29 32.43
CA GLY A 140 2.33 -7.20 32.37
C GLY A 140 1.93 -7.64 30.96
N PHE A 141 2.52 -7.08 29.90
CA PHE A 141 2.21 -7.51 28.54
C PHE A 141 2.94 -8.83 28.17
N PRO A 142 2.25 -9.83 27.62
CA PRO A 142 2.86 -11.13 27.29
C PRO A 142 3.66 -11.14 25.97
N PHE A 143 4.11 -9.99 25.46
CA PHE A 143 4.80 -9.91 24.15
C PHE A 143 6.19 -10.56 24.16
N PHE A 144 6.90 -10.53 25.29
CA PHE A 144 8.22 -11.16 25.41
C PHE A 144 8.13 -12.65 25.73
N ASP A 145 7.01 -13.11 26.29
CA ASP A 145 6.79 -14.51 26.65
C ASP A 145 6.33 -15.35 25.44
N GLN A 146 5.89 -14.69 24.37
CA GLN A 146 5.35 -15.34 23.17
C GLN A 146 6.24 -15.07 21.95
N PRO A 147 6.60 -16.09 21.16
CA PRO A 147 7.39 -15.87 19.95
C PRO A 147 6.55 -15.22 18.85
N LEU A 148 7.18 -14.30 18.10
CA LEU A 148 6.59 -13.74 16.90
C LEU A 148 6.69 -14.74 15.73
N ASP A 149 5.56 -15.06 15.11
CA ASP A 149 5.53 -15.87 13.88
C ASP A 149 5.93 -15.02 12.66
N TRP A 150 7.25 -14.93 12.43
CA TRP A 150 7.84 -14.26 11.28
C TRP A 150 7.37 -14.83 9.94
N LYS A 151 7.08 -16.14 9.89
CA LYS A 151 6.67 -16.80 8.64
C LYS A 151 5.26 -16.36 8.25
N ALA A 152 4.34 -16.32 9.21
CA ALA A 152 2.99 -15.78 9.00
C ALA A 152 3.04 -14.30 8.62
N LEU A 153 3.87 -13.50 9.30
CA LEU A 153 4.01 -12.07 9.00
C LEU A 153 4.54 -11.81 7.58
N LEU A 154 5.60 -12.52 7.17
CA LEU A 154 6.17 -12.40 5.84
C LEU A 154 5.20 -12.89 4.75
N ARG A 155 4.47 -13.97 5.02
CA ARG A 155 3.43 -14.47 4.10
C ARG A 155 2.30 -13.45 3.94
N LEU A 156 1.81 -12.88 5.03
CA LEU A 156 0.75 -11.85 5.00
C LEU A 156 1.23 -10.62 4.24
N SER A 157 2.47 -10.24 4.51
CA SER A 157 3.13 -9.11 3.87
C SER A 157 3.22 -9.30 2.36
N PHE A 158 3.75 -10.43 1.91
CA PHE A 158 3.90 -10.74 0.50
C PHE A 158 2.55 -10.80 -0.24
N LYS A 159 1.57 -11.52 0.31
CA LYS A 159 0.24 -11.67 -0.30
C LYS A 159 -0.51 -10.34 -0.37
N THR A 160 -0.42 -9.52 0.67
CA THR A 160 -1.05 -8.19 0.68
C THR A 160 -0.36 -7.23 -0.29
N TYR A 161 0.96 -7.29 -0.43
CA TYR A 161 1.68 -6.51 -1.44
C TYR A 161 1.19 -6.84 -2.87
N ILE A 162 1.07 -8.13 -3.20
CA ILE A 162 0.52 -8.58 -4.49
C ILE A 162 -0.90 -8.06 -4.71
N SER A 163 -1.73 -8.13 -3.67
CA SER A 163 -3.11 -7.66 -3.72
C SER A 163 -3.18 -6.18 -4.14
N VAL A 164 -2.29 -5.36 -3.60
CA VAL A 164 -2.22 -3.91 -3.84
C VAL A 164 -1.57 -3.54 -5.18
N LEU A 165 -0.80 -4.44 -5.81
CA LEU A 165 -0.23 -4.17 -7.13
C LEU A 165 -1.32 -3.80 -8.16
N SER A 166 -2.48 -4.47 -8.08
CA SER A 166 -3.62 -4.20 -8.96
C SER A 166 -4.13 -2.76 -8.78
N ILE A 167 -4.36 -2.34 -7.54
CA ILE A 167 -4.77 -0.97 -7.17
C ILE A 167 -3.74 0.04 -7.69
N SER A 168 -2.45 -0.20 -7.42
CA SER A 168 -1.38 0.72 -7.82
C SER A 168 -1.29 0.90 -9.34
N SER A 169 -1.51 -0.16 -10.12
CA SER A 169 -1.48 -0.09 -11.59
C SER A 169 -2.66 0.68 -12.18
N ILE A 170 -3.86 0.46 -11.65
CA ILE A 170 -5.08 1.18 -12.04
C ILE A 170 -4.92 2.66 -11.72
N GLN A 171 -4.50 2.96 -10.48
CA GLN A 171 -4.31 4.33 -10.02
C GLN A 171 -3.21 5.05 -10.78
N TYR A 172 -2.08 4.38 -11.02
CA TYR A 172 -1.00 4.96 -11.81
C TYR A 172 -1.46 5.34 -13.23
N TRP A 173 -2.21 4.45 -13.90
CA TRP A 173 -2.79 4.78 -15.20
C TRP A 173 -3.72 6.00 -15.12
N LEU A 174 -4.66 6.02 -14.17
CA LEU A 174 -5.58 7.15 -13.98
C LEU A 174 -4.81 8.46 -13.73
N SER A 175 -3.80 8.44 -12.85
CA SER A 175 -3.01 9.62 -12.49
C SER A 175 -2.13 10.15 -13.62
N LEU A 176 -1.80 9.34 -14.63
CA LEU A 176 -1.16 9.84 -15.85
C LEU A 176 -2.16 10.55 -16.78
N ARG A 177 -3.46 10.26 -16.68
CA ARG A 177 -4.47 10.86 -17.57
C ARG A 177 -4.88 12.26 -17.16
N PHE A 178 -4.99 12.50 -15.86
CA PHE A 178 -5.52 13.74 -15.31
C PHE A 178 -4.38 14.65 -14.84
N LYS A 179 -4.41 15.92 -15.26
CA LYS A 179 -3.49 16.95 -14.76
C LYS A 179 -3.81 17.38 -13.32
N SER A 180 -5.04 17.11 -12.87
CA SER A 180 -5.51 17.44 -11.52
C SER A 180 -5.28 16.28 -10.56
N PHE A 181 -4.89 16.62 -9.33
CA PHE A 181 -4.76 15.64 -8.24
C PHE A 181 -6.10 15.06 -7.81
N VAL A 182 -7.17 15.88 -7.86
CA VAL A 182 -8.49 15.53 -7.31
C VAL A 182 -9.19 14.43 -8.10
N ALA A 183 -9.08 14.43 -9.43
CA ALA A 183 -9.78 13.45 -10.27
C ALA A 183 -9.34 11.98 -10.03
N PRO A 184 -8.04 11.61 -10.10
CA PRO A 184 -7.63 10.23 -9.85
C PRO A 184 -7.89 9.81 -8.40
N VAL A 185 -7.71 10.71 -7.43
CA VAL A 185 -7.99 10.43 -6.02
C VAL A 185 -9.47 10.21 -5.78
N GLY A 186 -10.35 11.05 -6.34
CA GLY A 186 -11.80 10.91 -6.20
C GLY A 186 -12.31 9.60 -6.80
N LEU A 187 -11.83 9.23 -8.00
CA LEU A 187 -12.15 7.94 -8.63
C LEU A 187 -11.63 6.76 -7.80
N GLY A 188 -10.40 6.85 -7.29
CA GLY A 188 -9.83 5.84 -6.41
C GLY A 188 -10.60 5.65 -5.13
N LEU A 189 -11.02 6.74 -4.50
CA LEU A 189 -11.81 6.72 -3.29
C LEU A 189 -13.19 6.12 -3.54
N ALA A 190 -13.84 6.47 -4.65
CA ALA A 190 -15.12 5.88 -5.03
C ALA A 190 -15.01 4.35 -5.23
N LEU A 191 -13.94 3.89 -5.91
CA LEU A 191 -13.69 2.45 -6.10
C LEU A 191 -13.34 1.74 -4.78
N LEU A 192 -12.60 2.40 -3.89
CA LEU A 192 -12.27 1.89 -2.56
C LEU A 192 -13.54 1.71 -1.72
N ILE A 193 -14.36 2.76 -1.61
CA ILE A 193 -15.62 2.70 -0.87
C ILE A 193 -16.55 1.65 -1.48
N GLY A 194 -16.64 1.59 -2.81
CA GLY A 194 -17.39 0.55 -3.51
C GLY A 194 -16.91 -0.86 -3.17
N GLY A 195 -15.60 -1.08 -3.08
CA GLY A 195 -15.01 -2.35 -2.66
C GLY A 195 -15.31 -2.71 -1.20
N ILE A 196 -15.24 -1.75 -0.30
CA ILE A 196 -15.59 -1.93 1.13
C ILE A 196 -17.07 -2.29 1.27
N ILE A 197 -17.95 -1.57 0.58
CA ILE A 197 -19.39 -1.81 0.59
C ILE A 197 -19.71 -3.20 0.01
N ALA A 198 -19.15 -3.55 -1.14
CA ALA A 198 -19.33 -4.87 -1.75
C ALA A 198 -18.92 -6.01 -0.81
N ASN A 199 -17.78 -5.84 -0.12
CA ASN A 199 -17.32 -6.80 0.87
C ASN A 199 -18.26 -6.86 2.09
N GLY A 200 -18.72 -5.71 2.60
CA GLY A 200 -19.63 -5.62 3.74
C GLY A 200 -21.01 -6.25 3.50
N PHE A 201 -21.53 -6.14 2.27
CA PHE A 201 -22.78 -6.79 1.85
C PHE A 201 -22.61 -8.27 1.46
N GLY A 202 -21.38 -8.79 1.45
CA GLY A 202 -21.11 -10.19 1.09
C GLY A 202 -21.39 -10.49 -0.39
N TRP A 203 -21.16 -9.55 -1.29
CA TRP A 203 -21.40 -9.77 -2.72
C TRP A 203 -20.51 -10.89 -3.25
N GLU A 204 -21.09 -11.88 -3.94
CA GLU A 204 -20.39 -13.08 -4.44
C GLU A 204 -19.20 -12.77 -5.35
N HIS A 205 -19.22 -11.60 -6.01
CA HIS A 205 -18.22 -11.17 -6.99
C HIS A 205 -17.19 -10.18 -6.43
N THR A 206 -17.09 -10.08 -5.10
CA THR A 206 -16.13 -9.18 -4.43
C THR A 206 -14.68 -9.55 -4.79
N ASP A 207 -14.41 -10.81 -5.10
CA ASP A 207 -13.13 -11.33 -5.57
C ASP A 207 -12.71 -10.79 -6.96
N LYS A 208 -13.59 -10.09 -7.67
CA LYS A 208 -13.30 -9.41 -8.94
C LYS A 208 -12.99 -7.92 -8.76
N ILE A 209 -13.10 -7.38 -7.55
CA ILE A 209 -12.89 -5.96 -7.26
C ILE A 209 -11.49 -5.75 -6.70
N PRO A 210 -10.54 -5.15 -7.46
CA PRO A 210 -9.16 -4.97 -7.02
C PRO A 210 -9.00 -4.26 -5.67
N TYR A 211 -9.89 -3.31 -5.38
CA TYR A 211 -9.85 -2.53 -4.15
C TYR A 211 -10.29 -3.30 -2.90
N ALA A 212 -10.93 -4.46 -3.06
CA ALA A 212 -11.30 -5.34 -1.95
C ALA A 212 -10.22 -6.41 -1.65
N TYR A 213 -9.25 -6.61 -2.55
CA TYR A 213 -8.27 -7.69 -2.44
C TYR A 213 -7.45 -7.66 -1.15
N PRO A 214 -6.96 -6.51 -0.65
CA PRO A 214 -6.17 -6.51 0.58
C PRO A 214 -6.96 -7.04 1.78
N THR A 215 -8.25 -6.68 1.90
CA THR A 215 -9.15 -7.21 2.93
C THR A 215 -9.41 -8.71 2.75
N LEU A 216 -9.65 -9.16 1.51
CA LEU A 216 -9.85 -10.58 1.21
C LEU A 216 -8.61 -11.42 1.53
N THR A 217 -7.41 -10.89 1.30
CA THR A 217 -6.15 -11.54 1.66
C THR A 217 -6.00 -11.72 3.16
N LEU A 218 -6.37 -10.71 3.95
CA LEU A 218 -6.38 -10.82 5.41
C LEU A 218 -7.39 -11.87 5.88
N ILE A 219 -8.62 -11.84 5.34
CA ILE A 219 -9.66 -12.83 5.66
C ILE A 219 -9.24 -14.25 5.26
N GLY A 220 -8.64 -14.40 4.08
CA GLY A 220 -8.13 -15.66 3.59
C GLY A 220 -7.01 -16.22 4.46
N MET A 221 -6.08 -15.38 4.93
CA MET A 221 -5.04 -15.79 5.88
C MET A 221 -5.59 -16.25 7.23
N MET A 222 -6.72 -15.68 7.69
CA MET A 222 -7.40 -16.16 8.90
C MET A 222 -8.07 -17.53 8.72
N ARG A 223 -8.56 -17.83 7.52
CA ARG A 223 -9.33 -19.06 7.23
C ARG A 223 -8.43 -20.22 6.78
N ASP A 224 -7.47 -19.94 5.91
CA ASP A 224 -6.58 -20.95 5.32
C ASP A 224 -5.16 -20.39 5.16
N ALA A 225 -4.36 -20.59 6.21
CA ALA A 225 -2.99 -20.14 6.24
C ALA A 225 -2.06 -20.94 5.33
N LYS A 226 -2.48 -22.11 4.77
CA LYS A 226 -1.57 -23.02 4.06
C LYS A 226 -1.45 -22.72 2.56
N THR A 227 -2.47 -22.11 1.96
CA THR A 227 -2.47 -21.80 0.52
C THR A 227 -1.41 -20.75 0.16
N LEU A 228 -0.58 -21.09 -0.84
CA LEU A 228 0.48 -20.22 -1.36
C LEU A 228 -0.10 -18.91 -1.91
N MET A 229 -1.10 -19.02 -2.78
CA MET A 229 -1.84 -17.87 -3.31
C MET A 229 -3.34 -18.14 -3.38
N LEU A 230 -4.12 -17.10 -3.12
CA LEU A 230 -5.58 -17.10 -3.26
C LEU A 230 -5.98 -16.69 -4.70
N PRO A 231 -7.16 -17.09 -5.19
CA PRO A 231 -7.58 -16.76 -6.56
C PRO A 231 -7.54 -15.26 -6.89
N HIS A 232 -7.96 -14.40 -5.96
CA HIS A 232 -7.94 -12.95 -6.17
C HIS A 232 -6.52 -12.36 -6.24
N GLU A 233 -5.52 -13.03 -5.69
CA GLU A 233 -4.11 -12.61 -5.80
C GLU A 233 -3.57 -12.88 -7.21
N TRP A 234 -4.00 -13.96 -7.85
CA TRP A 234 -3.73 -14.21 -9.26
C TRP A 234 -4.44 -13.19 -10.16
N TYR A 235 -5.70 -12.88 -9.85
CA TYR A 235 -6.41 -11.79 -10.55
C TYR A 235 -5.68 -10.47 -10.36
N ALA A 236 -5.12 -10.19 -9.18
CA ALA A 236 -4.35 -8.97 -8.95
C ALA A 236 -3.18 -8.82 -9.92
N LEU A 237 -2.40 -9.88 -10.15
CA LEU A 237 -1.31 -9.89 -11.13
C LEU A 237 -1.82 -9.68 -12.56
N GLY A 238 -2.95 -10.31 -12.92
CA GLY A 238 -3.60 -10.09 -14.22
C GLY A 238 -4.05 -8.65 -14.44
N TYR A 239 -4.71 -8.05 -13.43
CA TYR A 239 -5.08 -6.64 -13.43
C TYR A 239 -3.85 -5.74 -13.56
N THR A 240 -2.77 -6.03 -12.83
CA THR A 240 -1.52 -5.28 -12.92
C THR A 240 -0.93 -5.32 -14.32
N ALA A 241 -0.81 -6.50 -14.93
CA ALA A 241 -0.28 -6.63 -16.29
C ALA A 241 -1.15 -5.87 -17.30
N PHE A 242 -2.47 -6.03 -17.20
CA PHE A 242 -3.44 -5.36 -18.09
C PHE A 242 -3.35 -3.83 -17.98
N PHE A 243 -3.41 -3.27 -16.78
CA PHE A 243 -3.41 -1.82 -16.58
C PHE A 243 -2.03 -1.18 -16.83
N LEU A 244 -0.93 -1.91 -16.62
CA LEU A 244 0.40 -1.43 -17.03
C LEU A 244 0.55 -1.41 -18.55
N ALA A 245 0.07 -2.44 -19.26
CA ALA A 245 0.08 -2.45 -20.73
C ALA A 245 -0.80 -1.32 -21.28
N LEU A 246 -2.02 -1.18 -20.75
CA LEU A 246 -2.96 -0.13 -21.13
C LEU A 246 -2.41 1.27 -20.83
N GLY A 247 -1.80 1.48 -19.67
CA GLY A 247 -1.19 2.76 -19.32
C GLY A 247 0.03 3.10 -20.16
N TRP A 248 0.84 2.11 -20.52
CA TRP A 248 1.98 2.32 -21.42
C TRP A 248 1.52 2.68 -22.83
N LEU A 249 0.55 1.96 -23.39
CA LEU A 249 -0.01 2.24 -24.72
C LEU A 249 -0.66 3.63 -24.76
N ASP A 250 -1.45 3.96 -23.74
CA ASP A 250 -2.08 5.28 -23.60
C ASP A 250 -1.02 6.39 -23.56
N LEU A 251 0.06 6.24 -22.78
CA LEU A 251 1.14 7.24 -22.75
C LEU A 251 1.92 7.31 -24.07
N HIS A 252 2.13 6.18 -24.74
CA HIS A 252 2.91 6.12 -25.97
C HIS A 252 2.19 6.77 -27.16
N PHE A 253 0.89 6.55 -27.32
CA PHE A 253 0.14 7.09 -28.46
C PHE A 253 -0.43 8.49 -28.21
N ARG A 254 -0.38 9.00 -26.97
CA ARG A 254 -0.90 10.33 -26.65
C ARG A 254 -0.03 11.43 -27.26
N LYS A 255 -0.68 12.34 -27.99
CA LYS A 255 -0.06 13.53 -28.60
C LYS A 255 0.35 14.57 -27.56
N GLU A 256 -0.46 14.75 -26.50
CA GLU A 256 -0.17 15.66 -25.39
C GLU A 256 0.21 14.88 -24.13
N ARG A 257 1.49 14.92 -23.75
CA ARG A 257 2.03 14.13 -22.62
C ARG A 257 2.35 14.97 -21.38
N GLY A 258 1.69 16.13 -21.23
CA GLY A 258 1.94 17.13 -20.18
C GLY A 258 1.62 18.53 -20.64
#